data_AF-A0A7Y0P8R5-F1
#
_entry.id   AF-A0A7Y0P8R5-F1
#
_cell.length_a   1.000
_cell.length_b   1.000
_cell.length_c   1.000
_cell.angle_alpha   90.00
_cell.angle_beta   90.00
_cell.angle_gamma   90.00
#
_symmetry.space_group_name_H-M   'P 1'
#
loop_
_entity.id
_entity.type
_entity.pdbx_description
1 polymer ?
#
loop_
_entity_poly.entity_id
_entity_poly.type
_entity_poly.pdbx_seq_one_letter_code
_entity_poly.pdbx_strand_id
1 'polypeptide(L)'
;MVFKVWGTAPPGALGPLDITYGSDSDNRKGKFANGKFEATLPLDKEAMYYNVMAQLQGSGDINCSVTVDGKTKKGHASGDYNICDAQLSSGLLGGWD
;
A
#
# COMPACT_ATOMS: atom_id res chain seq x y z
N MET A 1 -11.31 2.58 5.22
CA MET A 1 -10.45 1.72 4.37
C MET A 1 -9.19 1.34 5.12
N VAL A 2 -8.51 0.26 4.73
CA VAL A 2 -7.29 -0.21 5.39
C VAL A 2 -6.20 -0.48 4.37
N PHE A 3 -5.00 0.05 4.63
CA PHE A 3 -3.78 -0.18 3.87
C PHE A 3 -2.84 -1.03 4.71
N LYS A 4 -2.22 -2.04 4.10
CA LYS A 4 -1.24 -2.90 4.78
C LYS A 4 -0.05 -3.17 3.90
N VAL A 5 1.11 -3.27 4.53
CA VAL A 5 2.33 -3.86 3.95
C VAL A 5 2.91 -4.80 5.01
N TRP A 6 3.30 -6.01 4.64
CA TRP A 6 3.88 -6.97 5.59
C TRP A 6 4.88 -7.89 4.91
N GLY A 7 5.79 -8.44 5.70
CA GLY A 7 6.83 -9.36 5.22
C GLY A 7 8.19 -9.00 5.80
N THR A 8 9.24 -9.31 5.04
CA THR A 8 10.62 -9.08 5.42
C THR A 8 11.27 -8.06 4.51
N ALA A 9 11.82 -7.00 5.08
CA ALA A 9 12.63 -6.03 4.37
C ALA A 9 13.75 -5.60 5.31
N PRO A 10 14.96 -6.16 5.16
CA PRO A 10 16.11 -5.78 5.96
C PRO A 10 16.45 -4.29 5.71
N PRO A 11 16.77 -3.51 6.76
CA PRO A 11 17.16 -2.12 6.58
C PRO A 11 18.52 -2.02 5.87
N GLY A 12 18.53 -1.37 4.70
CA GLY A 12 19.76 -0.92 4.03
C GLY A 12 20.11 0.53 4.38
N ALA A 13 21.05 1.12 3.64
CA ALA A 13 21.45 2.53 3.82
C ALA A 13 20.29 3.53 3.64
N LEU A 14 19.27 3.16 2.85
CA LEU A 14 18.07 3.96 2.58
C LEU A 14 16.86 3.55 3.43
N GLY A 15 17.07 2.69 4.44
CA GLY A 15 15.99 2.03 5.17
C GLY A 15 15.53 0.74 4.48
N PRO A 16 14.47 0.09 4.99
CA PRO A 16 14.02 -1.20 4.47
C PRO A 16 13.15 -1.09 3.21
N LEU A 17 12.24 -0.11 3.19
CA LEU A 17 11.40 0.23 2.05
C LEU A 17 10.83 1.65 2.17
N ASP A 18 10.45 2.26 1.04
CA ASP A 18 9.64 3.49 1.00
C ASP A 18 8.17 3.14 0.78
N ILE A 19 7.27 3.66 1.63
CA ILE A 19 5.83 3.40 1.57
C ILE A 19 5.09 4.70 1.27
N THR A 20 4.25 4.67 0.23
CA THR A 20 3.23 5.68 -0.02
C THR A 20 1.84 5.06 -0.01
N TYR A 21 0.84 5.77 0.52
CA TYR A 21 -0.54 5.29 0.57
C TYR A 21 -1.52 6.46 0.54
N GLY A 22 -2.73 6.20 0.03
CA GLY A 22 -3.82 7.18 0.02
C GLY A 22 -4.75 7.02 -1.18
N SER A 23 -5.39 8.10 -1.60
CA SER A 23 -6.28 8.18 -2.76
C SER A 23 -5.59 8.80 -3.98
N ASP A 24 -6.35 8.99 -5.05
CA ASP A 24 -5.97 9.82 -6.20
C ASP A 24 -5.75 11.31 -5.88
N SER A 25 -6.25 11.78 -4.74
CA SER A 25 -6.18 13.18 -4.29
C SER A 25 -5.41 13.39 -2.97
N ASP A 26 -5.09 12.32 -2.23
CA ASP A 26 -4.34 12.33 -0.96
C ASP A 26 -3.21 11.30 -1.03
N ASN A 27 -1.97 11.72 -0.80
CA ASN A 27 -0.81 10.83 -0.79
C ASN A 27 0.03 11.04 0.48
N ARG A 28 0.19 9.98 1.28
CA ARG A 28 0.83 10.00 2.60
C ARG A 28 2.02 9.04 2.65
N LYS A 29 2.94 9.31 3.58
CA LYS A 29 4.08 8.44 3.84
C LYS A 29 3.78 7.43 4.94
N GLY A 30 4.04 6.16 4.66
CA GLY A 30 3.94 5.07 5.63
C GLY A 30 5.28 4.83 6.35
N LYS A 31 5.22 4.19 7.51
CA LYS A 31 6.40 3.75 8.24
C LYS A 31 6.36 2.24 8.44
N PHE A 32 7.35 1.54 7.91
CA PHE A 32 7.52 0.12 8.15
C PHE A 32 8.24 -0.12 9.48
N ALA A 33 7.68 -0.95 10.35
CA ALA A 33 8.29 -1.34 11.61
C ALA A 33 7.88 -2.76 11.99
N ASN A 34 8.83 -3.53 12.51
CA ASN A 34 8.57 -4.90 13.00
C ASN A 34 7.88 -5.80 11.96
N GLY A 35 8.32 -5.71 10.69
CA GLY A 35 7.80 -6.54 9.60
C GLY A 35 6.42 -6.13 9.06
N LYS A 36 5.89 -4.96 9.45
CA LYS A 36 4.59 -4.50 9.00
C LYS A 36 4.43 -2.98 8.94
N PHE A 37 3.43 -2.56 8.17
CA PHE A 37 2.80 -1.25 8.17
C PHE A 37 1.29 -1.46 8.07
N GLU A 38 0.52 -0.68 8.82
CA GLU A 38 -0.94 -0.66 8.73
C GLU A 38 -1.44 0.76 8.97
N ALA A 39 -2.35 1.22 8.11
CA ALA A 39 -3.00 2.52 8.24
C ALA A 39 -4.48 2.42 7.85
N THR A 40 -5.29 3.32 8.43
CA THR A 40 -6.72 3.45 8.13
C THR A 40 -7.01 4.89 7.76
N LEU A 41 -7.78 5.10 6.69
CA LEU A 41 -8.32 6.40 6.31
C LEU A 41 -9.86 6.33 6.27
N PRO A 42 -10.55 7.45 6.55
CA PRO A 42 -11.99 7.55 6.31
C PRO A 42 -12.28 7.44 4.82
N LEU A 43 -13.41 6.83 4.46
CA LEU A 43 -13.84 6.70 3.07
C LEU A 43 -14.21 8.07 2.49
N ASP A 44 -13.54 8.44 1.42
CA ASP A 44 -13.91 9.55 0.54
C ASP A 44 -14.66 8.97 -0.66
N LYS A 45 -15.92 9.37 -0.81
CA LYS A 45 -16.81 8.86 -1.85
C LYS A 45 -16.47 9.42 -3.23
N GLU A 46 -15.72 10.50 -3.30
CA GLU A 46 -15.29 11.15 -4.54
C GLU A 46 -13.96 10.59 -5.06
N ALA A 47 -13.22 9.84 -4.23
CA ALA A 47 -11.96 9.21 -4.64
C ALA A 47 -12.17 8.17 -5.74
N MET A 48 -11.40 8.28 -6.83
CA MET A 48 -11.45 7.33 -7.95
C MET A 48 -10.73 6.02 -7.63
N TYR A 49 -9.69 6.08 -6.79
CA TYR A 49 -8.98 4.89 -6.34
C TYR A 49 -8.29 5.11 -4.99
N TYR A 50 -7.95 4.00 -4.34
CA TYR A 50 -7.02 3.95 -3.23
C TYR A 50 -5.85 3.03 -3.56
N ASN A 51 -4.66 3.44 -3.18
CA ASN A 51 -3.43 2.73 -3.48
C ASN A 51 -2.51 2.66 -2.25
N VAL A 52 -1.75 1.57 -2.17
CA VAL A 52 -0.51 1.51 -1.41
C VAL A 52 0.59 1.03 -2.35
N MET A 53 1.71 1.75 -2.34
CA MET A 53 2.95 1.35 -2.96
C MET A 53 4.02 1.19 -1.88
N ALA A 54 4.78 0.12 -1.99
CA ALA A 54 5.89 -0.20 -1.11
C ALA A 54 7.08 -0.65 -1.94
N GLN A 55 8.09 0.20 -2.04
CA GLN A 55 9.31 -0.08 -2.81
C GLN A 55 10.41 -0.57 -1.89
N LEU A 56 10.88 -1.81 -2.14
CA LEU A 56 12.06 -2.36 -1.48
C LEU A 56 13.29 -1.49 -1.78
N GLN A 57 14.15 -1.31 -0.77
CA GLN A 57 15.37 -0.50 -0.89
C GLN A 57 16.63 -1.38 -0.83
N GLY A 58 16.62 -2.47 -1.60
CA GLY A 58 17.79 -3.31 -1.86
C GLY A 58 17.61 -4.80 -1.62
N SER A 59 16.73 -5.22 -0.70
CA SER A 59 16.34 -6.63 -0.57
C SER A 59 15.02 -6.78 0.20
N GLY A 60 14.29 -7.87 -0.04
CA GLY A 60 13.15 -8.25 0.78
C GLY A 60 12.16 -9.16 0.06
N ASP A 61 11.08 -9.44 0.78
CA ASP A 61 9.89 -10.15 0.33
C ASP A 61 8.71 -9.56 1.10
N ILE A 62 7.88 -8.80 0.41
CA ILE A 62 6.77 -8.06 0.99
C ILE A 62 5.49 -8.29 0.21
N ASN A 63 4.39 -8.28 0.95
CA ASN A 63 3.04 -8.23 0.43
C ASN A 63 2.43 -6.88 0.82
N CYS A 64 1.50 -6.41 0.01
CA CYS A 64 0.77 -5.18 0.27
C CYS A 64 -0.71 -5.39 -0.07
N SER A 65 -1.58 -4.61 0.56
CA SER A 65 -3.01 -4.68 0.27
C SER A 65 -3.74 -3.39 0.57
N VAL A 66 -4.78 -3.14 -0.22
CA VAL A 66 -5.80 -2.11 0.05
C VAL A 66 -7.14 -2.80 0.24
N THR A 67 -7.84 -2.45 1.30
CA THR A 67 -9.21 -2.90 1.55
C THR A 67 -10.14 -1.70 1.67
N VAL A 68 -11.16 -1.65 0.81
CA VAL A 68 -12.21 -0.63 0.82
C VAL A 68 -13.54 -1.35 0.73
N ASP A 69 -14.45 -1.04 1.64
CA ASP A 69 -15.78 -1.64 1.74
C ASP A 69 -15.82 -3.18 1.60
N GLY A 70 -14.98 -3.86 2.38
CA GLY A 70 -14.88 -5.33 2.36
C GLY A 70 -14.20 -5.93 1.11
N LYS A 71 -13.93 -5.16 0.06
CA LYS A 71 -13.18 -5.59 -1.12
C LYS A 71 -11.70 -5.37 -0.91
N THR A 72 -10.88 -6.37 -1.21
CA THR A 72 -9.42 -6.32 -1.03
C THR A 72 -8.68 -6.56 -2.34
N LYS A 73 -7.72 -5.69 -2.66
CA LYS A 73 -6.66 -5.95 -3.65
C LYS A 73 -5.34 -6.15 -2.95
N LYS A 74 -4.50 -7.00 -3.53
CA LYS A 74 -3.19 -7.39 -2.98
C LYS A 74 -2.13 -7.30 -4.06
N GLY A 75 -0.91 -7.01 -3.63
CA GLY A 75 0.31 -7.09 -4.41
C GLY A 75 1.37 -7.88 -3.65
N HIS A 76 2.42 -8.27 -4.37
CA HIS A 76 3.60 -8.92 -3.84
C HIS A 76 4.84 -8.41 -4.58
N ALA A 77 5.94 -8.24 -3.86
CA ALA A 77 7.23 -7.93 -4.43
C ALA A 77 8.35 -8.57 -3.60
N SER A 78 9.34 -9.12 -4.30
CA SER A 78 10.53 -9.70 -3.71
C SER A 78 11.78 -9.34 -4.51
N GLY A 79 12.95 -9.41 -3.87
CA GLY A 79 14.22 -9.05 -4.50
C GLY A 79 14.63 -7.62 -4.18
N ASP A 80 15.32 -6.96 -5.12
CA ASP A 80 16.11 -5.76 -4.80
C ASP A 80 15.26 -4.48 -4.68
N TYR A 81 14.99 -3.82 -5.80
CA TYR A 81 14.27 -2.53 -5.85
C TYR A 81 12.88 -2.68 -6.45
N ASN A 82 12.25 -3.82 -6.23
CA ASN A 82 10.91 -4.10 -6.72
C ASN A 82 9.84 -3.39 -5.86
N ILE A 83 8.71 -3.11 -6.51
CA ILE A 83 7.60 -2.35 -5.93
C ILE A 83 6.42 -3.30 -5.73
N CYS A 84 5.93 -3.37 -4.50
CA CYS A 84 4.62 -3.93 -4.22
C CYS A 84 3.58 -2.84 -4.44
N ASP A 85 2.73 -3.01 -5.45
CA ASP A 85 1.59 -2.14 -5.73
C ASP A 85 0.28 -2.89 -5.45
N ALA A 86 -0.58 -2.27 -4.66
CA ALA A 86 -1.98 -2.65 -4.59
C ALA A 86 -2.85 -1.41 -4.77
N GLN A 87 -3.67 -1.42 -5.83
CA GLN A 87 -4.68 -0.41 -6.08
C GLN A 87 -6.07 -1.06 -6.14
N LEU A 88 -7.05 -0.40 -5.54
CA LEU A 88 -8.46 -0.69 -5.71
C LEU A 88 -9.12 0.58 -6.24
N SER A 89 -9.96 0.47 -7.26
CA SER A 89 -10.68 1.59 -7.88
C SER A 89 -12.17 1.55 -7.52
N SER A 90 -12.82 2.71 -7.52
CA SER A 90 -14.27 2.81 -7.43
C SER A 90 -14.94 2.13 -8.63
N GLY A 91 -16.23 1.78 -8.50
CA GLY A 91 -17.00 1.15 -9.58
C GLY A 91 -17.05 1.98 -10.87
N LEU A 92 -17.44 1.35 -11.99
CA LEU A 92 -17.50 1.96 -13.34
C LEU A 92 -18.40 3.21 -13.41
N LEU A 93 -19.38 3.34 -12.50
CA LEU A 93 -20.31 4.47 -12.42
C LEU A 93 -19.93 5.50 -11.35
N GLY A 94 -18.75 5.35 -10.74
CA GLY A 94 -18.33 6.11 -9.56
C GLY A 94 -18.93 5.54 -8.28
N GLY A 95 -18.19 5.67 -7.18
CA GLY A 95 -18.63 5.25 -5.86
C GLY A 95 -18.01 3.95 -5.33
N TRP A 96 -18.05 3.85 -4.01
CA TRP A 96 -17.62 2.71 -3.23
C TRP A 96 -18.89 2.06 -2.66
N ASP A 97 -19.26 0.90 -3.21
CA ASP A 97 -20.43 0.09 -2.80
C ASP A 97 -20.14 -0.78 -1.59
#